data_AF-A0A4Y4DSY7-F1
#
_entry.id   AF-A0A4Y4DSY7-F1
#
_cell.length_a   1.000
_cell.length_b   1.000
_cell.length_c   1.000
_cell.angle_alpha   90.00
_cell.angle_beta   90.00
_cell.angle_gamma   90.00
#
_symmetry.space_group_name_H-M   'P 1'
#
loop_
_entity.id
_entity.type
_entity.pdbx_description
1 polymer ?
#
loop_
_entity_poly.entity_id
_entity_poly.type
_entity_poly.pdbx_seq_one_letter_code
_entity_poly.pdbx_strand_id
1 'polypeptide(L)'
;MLIDVKALLDLVATEVFDSRFSVEKAGSNDPTAPYAIQVSSHFDIERSVRIRVSYEWMDIDILDFGVGAILFNDDLDETKAIDIRRICRVAHSYLSGKAHIETRRRFWKGSTTTVMIDEDRMQWQLGRHSCHVPYP
;
A
#
# COMPACT_ATOMS: atom_id res chain seq x y z
N MET A 1 -21.03 2.64 -14.46
CA MET A 1 -20.54 1.30 -14.87
C MET A 1 -19.74 0.77 -13.70
N LEU A 2 -20.05 -0.41 -13.17
CA LEU A 2 -19.29 -0.95 -12.04
C LEU A 2 -17.92 -1.41 -12.56
N ILE A 3 -16.86 -0.76 -12.08
CA ILE A 3 -15.49 -1.09 -12.50
C ILE A 3 -15.09 -2.43 -11.85
N ASP A 4 -14.46 -3.32 -12.62
CA ASP A 4 -13.83 -4.51 -12.05
C ASP A 4 -12.55 -4.09 -11.30
N VAL A 5 -12.69 -3.88 -9.98
CA VAL A 5 -11.61 -3.43 -9.10
C VAL A 5 -10.44 -4.41 -9.08
N LYS A 6 -10.70 -5.70 -9.27
CA LYS A 6 -9.64 -6.72 -9.33
C LYS A 6 -8.83 -6.56 -10.60
N ALA A 7 -9.51 -6.48 -11.75
CA ALA A 7 -8.84 -6.28 -13.04
C ALA A 7 -8.04 -4.97 -13.04
N LEU A 8 -8.57 -3.93 -12.39
CA LEU A 8 -7.90 -2.65 -12.24
C LEU A 8 -6.64 -2.74 -11.35
N LEU A 9 -6.70 -3.44 -10.21
CA LEU A 9 -5.53 -3.70 -9.38
C LEU A 9 -4.46 -4.50 -10.14
N ASP A 10 -4.86 -5.57 -10.85
CA ASP A 10 -3.95 -6.40 -11.65
C ASP A 10 -3.27 -5.55 -12.76
N LEU A 11 -4.03 -4.67 -13.42
CA LEU A 11 -3.53 -3.75 -14.44
C LEU A 11 -2.50 -2.76 -13.86
N VAL A 12 -2.89 -2.03 -12.82
CA VAL A 12 -2.02 -1.01 -12.20
C VAL A 12 -0.77 -1.63 -11.59
N ALA A 13 -0.88 -2.80 -10.97
CA ALA A 13 0.27 -3.51 -10.43
C ALA A 13 1.29 -3.84 -11.54
N THR A 14 0.81 -4.27 -12.71
CA THR A 14 1.67 -4.54 -13.87
C THR A 14 2.30 -3.26 -14.43
N GLU A 15 1.61 -2.13 -14.37
CA GLU A 15 2.15 -0.83 -14.81
C GLU A 15 3.22 -0.28 -13.85
N VAL A 16 3.04 -0.44 -12.53
CA VAL A 16 3.86 0.21 -11.51
C VAL A 16 5.05 -0.65 -11.08
N PHE A 17 4.86 -1.97 -10.98
CA PHE A 17 5.89 -2.89 -10.53
C PHE A 17 6.52 -3.61 -11.73
N ASP A 18 7.76 -3.22 -12.05
CA ASP A 18 8.54 -3.86 -13.10
C ASP A 18 9.22 -5.16 -12.62
N SER A 19 10.15 -5.68 -13.43
CA SER A 19 10.86 -6.94 -13.16
C SER A 19 11.71 -6.94 -11.89
N ARG A 20 11.85 -5.80 -11.19
CA ARG A 20 12.59 -5.68 -9.93
C ARG A 20 11.76 -6.10 -8.71
N PHE A 21 10.48 -6.40 -8.90
CA PHE A 21 9.56 -6.78 -7.84
C PHE A 21 8.87 -8.10 -8.19
N SER A 22 8.58 -8.90 -7.16
CA SER A 22 7.65 -10.03 -7.27
C SER A 22 6.27 -9.57 -6.85
N VAL A 23 5.26 -9.82 -7.69
CA VAL A 23 3.85 -9.56 -7.36
C VAL A 23 3.13 -10.90 -7.25
N GLU A 24 2.67 -11.23 -6.05
CA GLU A 24 1.93 -12.44 -5.75
C GLU A 24 0.49 -12.10 -5.38
N LYS A 25 -0.47 -12.89 -5.85
CA LYS A 25 -1.86 -12.75 -5.42
C LYS A 25 -1.97 -13.24 -3.97
N ALA A 26 -2.30 -12.32 -3.07
CA ALA A 26 -2.62 -12.66 -1.70
C ALA A 26 -4.10 -13.08 -1.66
N GLY A 27 -4.36 -14.35 -1.99
CA GLY A 27 -5.73 -14.85 -2.09
C GLY A 27 -6.47 -14.89 -0.75
N SER A 28 -7.78 -14.65 -0.82
CA SER A 28 -8.76 -15.15 0.14
C SER A 28 -9.81 -15.94 -0.66
N ASN A 29 -10.28 -17.06 -0.11
CA ASN A 29 -11.36 -17.86 -0.72
C ASN A 29 -12.75 -17.25 -0.47
N ASP A 30 -12.80 -16.15 0.26
CA ASP A 30 -14.02 -15.42 0.58
C ASP A 30 -14.34 -14.40 -0.53
N PRO A 31 -15.49 -14.48 -1.22
CA PRO A 31 -15.87 -13.52 -2.25
C PRO A 31 -16.15 -12.10 -1.71
N THR A 32 -16.28 -11.96 -0.39
CA THR A 32 -16.41 -10.65 0.29
C THR A 32 -15.06 -10.10 0.75
N ALA A 33 -14.00 -10.91 0.69
CA ALA A 33 -12.68 -10.44 1.03
C ALA A 33 -12.15 -9.47 -0.05
N PRO A 34 -11.39 -8.45 0.37
CA PRO A 34 -10.77 -7.52 -0.57
C PRO A 34 -9.80 -8.27 -1.50
N TYR A 35 -9.71 -7.82 -2.75
CA TYR A 35 -8.68 -8.28 -3.66
C TYR A 35 -7.32 -7.84 -3.14
N ALA A 36 -6.36 -8.75 -3.07
CA ALA A 36 -5.09 -8.43 -2.47
C ALA A 36 -3.91 -8.93 -3.28
N ILE A 37 -2.85 -8.13 -3.27
CA ILE A 37 -1.55 -8.49 -3.80
C ILE A 37 -0.50 -8.31 -2.70
N GLN A 38 0.51 -9.17 -2.70
CA GLN A 38 1.72 -8.98 -1.94
C GLN A 38 2.85 -8.69 -2.92
N VAL A 39 3.59 -7.63 -2.66
CA VAL A 39 4.70 -7.19 -3.49
C VAL A 39 5.97 -7.22 -2.67
N SER A 40 7.01 -7.87 -3.17
CA SER A 40 8.32 -7.94 -2.53
C SER A 40 9.42 -7.42 -3.45
N SER A 41 10.47 -6.84 -2.85
CA SER A 41 11.63 -6.31 -3.59
C SER A 41 12.66 -7.41 -3.86
N HIS A 42 13.25 -7.42 -5.07
CA HIS A 42 14.40 -8.29 -5.36
C HIS A 42 15.72 -7.71 -4.86
N PHE A 43 15.77 -6.42 -4.54
CA PHE A 43 16.96 -5.76 -4.00
C PHE A 43 17.12 -5.97 -2.50
N ASP A 44 16.00 -6.15 -1.80
CA ASP A 44 15.93 -6.31 -0.36
C ASP A 44 14.80 -7.28 -0.04
N ILE A 45 15.17 -8.54 0.19
CA ILE A 45 14.22 -9.65 0.38
C ILE A 45 13.34 -9.48 1.63
N GLU A 46 13.72 -8.61 2.56
CA GLU A 46 12.93 -8.34 3.76
C GLU A 46 11.79 -7.36 3.48
N ARG A 47 11.91 -6.53 2.44
CA ARG A 47 10.90 -5.52 2.10
C ARG A 47 9.73 -6.15 1.38
N SER A 48 8.57 -6.11 2.03
CA SER A 48 7.34 -6.59 1.45
C SER A 48 6.14 -5.76 1.87
N VAL A 49 5.24 -5.56 0.93
CA VAL A 49 4.02 -4.78 1.12
C VAL A 49 2.84 -5.64 0.71
N ARG A 50 1.75 -5.55 1.48
CA ARG A 50 0.45 -6.04 1.03
C ARG A 50 -0.42 -4.86 0.67
N ILE A 51 -1.06 -4.93 -0.49
CA ILE A 51 -2.07 -3.97 -0.94
C ILE A 51 -3.39 -4.72 -1.02
N ARG A 52 -4.44 -4.16 -0.41
CA ARG A 52 -5.79 -4.69 -0.49
C ARG A 52 -6.72 -3.65 -1.06
N VAL A 53 -7.64 -4.07 -1.92
CA VAL A 53 -8.60 -3.18 -2.57
C VAL A 53 -9.98 -3.84 -2.55
N SER A 54 -10.95 -3.09 -2.06
CA SER A 54 -12.37 -3.36 -2.16
C SER A 54 -13.06 -2.25 -2.97
N TYR A 55 -14.37 -2.37 -3.16
CA TYR A 55 -15.17 -1.32 -3.77
C TYR A 55 -15.19 -0.02 -2.95
N GLU A 56 -15.11 -0.11 -1.61
CA GLU A 56 -15.30 1.04 -0.71
C GLU A 56 -14.01 1.54 -0.06
N TRP A 57 -12.97 0.70 -0.02
CA TRP A 57 -11.73 1.03 0.66
C TRP A 57 -10.53 0.32 0.02
N MET A 58 -9.35 0.82 0.32
CA MET A 58 -8.09 0.16 -0.01
C MET A 58 -7.09 0.37 1.12
N ASP A 59 -6.13 -0.53 1.27
CA ASP A 59 -5.07 -0.35 2.26
C ASP A 59 -3.72 -0.82 1.75
N ILE A 60 -2.71 -0.36 2.48
CA ILE A 60 -1.31 -0.73 2.32
C ILE A 60 -0.75 -1.13 3.67
N ASP A 61 -0.22 -2.34 3.76
CA ASP A 61 0.49 -2.85 4.93
C ASP A 61 1.97 -3.08 4.57
N ILE A 62 2.87 -2.38 5.24
CA ILE A 62 4.31 -2.67 5.23
C ILE A 62 4.57 -3.78 6.23
N LEU A 63 4.82 -4.99 5.72
CA LEU A 63 4.79 -6.22 6.50
C LEU A 63 5.97 -6.30 7.48
N ASP A 64 7.13 -5.79 7.07
CA ASP A 64 8.38 -5.80 7.80
C ASP A 64 8.33 -4.93 9.07
N PHE A 65 7.48 -3.90 9.10
CA PHE A 65 7.28 -3.06 10.29
C PHE A 65 5.90 -3.23 10.95
N GLY A 66 4.97 -3.93 10.30
CA GLY A 66 3.59 -4.04 10.76
C GLY A 66 2.89 -2.69 10.87
N VAL A 67 3.15 -1.80 9.89
CA VAL A 67 2.55 -0.47 9.79
C VAL A 67 1.77 -0.35 8.48
N GLY A 68 0.79 0.54 8.43
CA GLY A 68 0.00 0.70 7.21
C GLY A 68 -0.87 1.94 7.22
N ALA A 69 -1.73 2.02 6.22
CA ALA A 69 -2.79 3.01 6.12
C ALA A 69 -3.99 2.46 5.34
N ILE A 70 -5.18 2.94 5.69
CA ILE A 70 -6.43 2.63 5.02
C ILE A 70 -6.93 3.93 4.35
N LEU A 71 -7.38 3.80 3.11
CA LEU A 71 -8.04 4.83 2.33
C LEU A 71 -9.48 4.41 2.10
N PHE A 72 -10.41 5.32 2.36
CA PHE A 72 -11.83 5.13 2.06
C PHE A 72 -12.16 5.90 0.79
N ASN A 73 -12.70 5.19 -0.19
CA ASN A 73 -13.22 5.75 -1.43
C ASN A 73 -14.29 4.79 -1.97
N ASP A 74 -15.55 5.23 -1.87
CA ASP A 74 -16.75 4.57 -2.37
C ASP A 74 -17.13 4.99 -3.81
N ASP A 75 -16.41 5.95 -4.39
CA ASP A 75 -16.58 6.33 -5.79
C ASP A 75 -16.06 5.21 -6.71
N LEU A 76 -16.97 4.67 -7.53
CA LEU A 76 -16.70 3.58 -8.48
C LEU A 76 -16.48 4.10 -9.90
N ASP A 77 -15.74 5.19 -10.03
CA ASP A 77 -15.42 5.87 -11.28
C ASP A 77 -13.90 5.95 -11.52
N GLU A 78 -13.47 6.84 -12.42
CA GLU A 78 -12.06 7.02 -12.76
C GLU A 78 -11.17 7.37 -11.55
N THR A 79 -11.75 7.95 -10.50
CA THR A 79 -11.06 8.31 -9.26
C THR A 79 -10.52 7.07 -8.54
N LYS A 80 -11.21 5.92 -8.66
CA LYS A 80 -10.73 4.64 -8.10
C LYS A 80 -9.40 4.19 -8.72
N ALA A 81 -9.23 4.37 -10.03
CA ALA A 81 -7.99 4.02 -10.73
C ALA A 81 -6.82 4.91 -10.33
N ILE A 82 -7.09 6.20 -10.09
CA ILE A 82 -6.10 7.16 -9.60
C ILE A 82 -5.60 6.73 -8.22
N ASP A 83 -6.51 6.38 -7.31
CA ASP A 83 -6.14 5.98 -5.95
C ASP A 83 -5.39 4.65 -5.89
N ILE A 84 -5.81 3.65 -6.66
CA ILE A 84 -5.08 2.36 -6.77
C ILE A 84 -3.66 2.61 -7.33
N ARG A 85 -3.52 3.48 -8.32
CA ARG A 85 -2.19 3.85 -8.84
C ARG A 85 -1.35 4.56 -7.80
N ARG A 86 -1.95 5.45 -7.02
CA ARG A 86 -1.27 6.20 -5.96
C ARG A 86 -0.75 5.29 -4.85
N ILE A 87 -1.57 4.36 -4.36
CA ILE A 87 -1.15 3.41 -3.31
C ILE A 87 -0.06 2.45 -3.84
N CYS A 88 -0.16 2.02 -5.10
CA CYS A 88 0.90 1.21 -5.73
C CYS A 88 2.22 1.99 -5.86
N ARG A 89 2.19 3.28 -6.19
CA ARG A 89 3.39 4.12 -6.24
C ARG A 89 4.04 4.30 -4.87
N VAL A 90 3.24 4.52 -3.83
CA VAL A 90 3.72 4.58 -2.44
C VAL A 90 4.43 3.28 -2.06
N ALA A 91 3.81 2.13 -2.36
CA ALA A 91 4.43 0.82 -2.15
C ALA A 91 5.73 0.66 -2.96
N HIS A 92 5.74 1.04 -4.24
CA HIS A 92 6.94 1.02 -5.06
C HIS A 92 8.08 1.86 -4.45
N SER A 93 7.78 3.08 -4.00
CA SER A 93 8.77 3.97 -3.37
C SER A 93 9.32 3.37 -2.07
N TYR A 94 8.47 2.72 -1.26
CA TYR A 94 8.92 1.97 -0.09
C TYR A 94 9.87 0.83 -0.46
N LEU A 95 9.44 -0.05 -1.36
CA LEU A 95 10.18 -1.24 -1.80
C LEU A 95 11.50 -0.88 -2.51
N SER A 96 11.57 0.32 -3.08
CA SER A 96 12.76 0.88 -3.76
C SER A 96 13.76 1.55 -2.81
N GLY A 97 13.56 1.55 -1.49
CA GLY A 97 14.51 2.19 -0.58
C GLY A 97 14.27 3.68 -0.32
N LYS A 98 13.22 4.29 -0.87
CA LYS A 98 13.01 5.76 -0.81
C LYS A 98 12.27 6.23 0.44
N ALA A 99 11.75 5.32 1.24
CA ALA A 99 11.05 5.64 2.48
C ALA A 99 12.01 6.17 3.54
N HIS A 100 11.58 7.17 4.30
CA HIS A 100 12.20 7.55 5.55
C HIS A 100 11.55 6.78 6.71
N ILE A 101 12.36 6.07 7.51
CA ILE A 101 11.86 5.22 8.59
C ILE A 101 12.28 5.84 9.92
N GLU A 102 11.31 6.31 10.70
CA GLU A 102 11.54 6.83 12.04
C GLU A 102 11.16 5.76 13.08
N THR A 103 12.10 5.42 13.97
CA THR A 103 11.82 4.54 15.11
C THR A 103 12.01 5.30 16.41
N ARG A 104 10.91 5.58 17.12
CA ARG A 104 10.93 6.29 18.40
C ARG A 104 10.74 5.32 19.56
N ARG A 105 11.72 5.26 20.47
CA ARG A 105 11.57 4.52 21.74
C ARG A 105 10.62 5.27 22.68
N ARG A 106 9.64 4.56 23.24
CA ARG A 106 8.77 5.06 24.30
C ARG A 106 9.20 4.41 25.61
N PHE A 107 9.41 5.23 26.66
CA PHE A 107 9.94 4.82 27.96
C PHE A 107 9.21 3.63 28.63
N TRP A 108 7.95 3.33 28.24
CA TRP A 108 7.15 2.24 28.82
C TRP A 108 6.34 1.40 27.82
N LYS A 109 6.43 1.66 26.50
CA LYS A 109 5.55 1.04 25.47
C LYS A 109 6.32 0.45 24.28
N GLY A 110 7.60 0.15 24.44
CA GLY A 110 8.46 -0.33 23.35
C GLY A 110 8.80 0.76 22.33
N SER A 111 9.15 0.37 21.10
CA SER A 111 9.38 1.29 19.98
C SER A 111 8.11 1.48 19.15
N THR A 112 7.95 2.69 18.61
CA THR A 112 6.96 2.97 17.57
C THR A 112 7.71 3.28 16.28
N THR A 113 7.34 2.59 15.21
CA THR A 113 7.87 2.83 13.87
C THR A 113 6.85 3.60 13.05
N THR A 114 7.32 4.61 12.35
CA THR A 114 6.57 5.36 11.33
C THR A 114 7.37 5.31 10.04
N VAL A 115 6.70 4.96 8.94
CA VAL A 115 7.28 5.01 7.60
C VAL A 115 6.70 6.21 6.87
N MET A 116 7.58 7.11 6.43
CA MET A 116 7.23 8.31 5.68
C MET A 116 7.67 8.15 4.22
N ILE A 117 6.77 8.43 3.29
CA ILE A 117 7.00 8.29 1.85
C ILE A 117 6.49 9.55 1.16
N ASP A 118 7.38 10.23 0.44
CA ASP A 118 7.01 11.38 -0.38
C ASP A 118 6.73 10.89 -1.81
N GLU A 119 5.48 11.01 -2.25
CA GLU A 119 5.02 10.61 -3.59
C GLU A 119 4.06 11.67 -4.15
N ASP A 120 4.21 12.04 -5.42
CA ASP A 120 3.38 13.06 -6.08
C ASP A 120 3.27 14.40 -5.31
N ARG A 121 4.39 14.86 -4.71
CA ARG A 121 4.49 16.07 -3.84
C ARG A 121 3.67 16.00 -2.55
N MET A 122 3.18 14.82 -2.18
CA MET A 122 2.42 14.60 -0.97
C MET A 122 3.12 13.59 -0.07
N GLN A 123 3.10 13.84 1.24
CA GLN A 123 3.74 12.95 2.20
C GLN A 123 2.72 11.98 2.81
N TRP A 124 2.99 10.70 2.62
CA TRP A 124 2.31 9.61 3.29
C TRP A 124 3.04 9.27 4.58
N GLN A 125 2.30 9.10 5.67
CA GLN A 125 2.81 8.59 6.92
C GLN A 125 2.06 7.33 7.30
N LEU A 126 2.78 6.22 7.39
CA LEU A 126 2.26 4.89 7.69
C LEU A 126 2.73 4.50 9.09
N GLY A 127 1.79 4.17 9.97
CA GLY A 127 2.08 3.83 11.35
C GLY A 127 1.11 2.78 11.87
N ARG A 128 1.47 2.14 12.98
CA ARG A 128 0.64 1.06 13.56
C ARG A 128 -0.69 1.55 14.14
N HIS A 129 -0.72 2.79 14.64
CA HIS A 129 -1.88 3.37 15.34
C HIS A 129 -2.31 4.72 14.79
N SER A 130 -1.54 5.28 13.87
CA SER A 130 -1.79 6.58 13.27
C SER A 130 -1.17 6.57 11.88
N CYS A 131 -1.95 6.98 10.89
CA CYS A 131 -1.48 7.24 9.55
C CYS A 131 -1.95 8.62 9.10
N HIS A 132 -1.21 9.22 8.19
CA HIS A 132 -1.63 10.40 7.46
C HIS A 132 -1.59 10.07 5.98
N VAL A 133 -2.77 10.01 5.38
CA VAL A 133 -2.91 9.87 3.93
C VAL A 133 -3.38 11.21 3.40
N PRO A 134 -2.67 11.82 2.44
CA PRO A 134 -3.09 13.08 1.87
C PRO A 134 -4.35 12.87 1.03
N TYR A 135 -5.42 13.60 1.28
CA TYR A 135 -6.56 13.66 0.36
C TYR A 135 -6.25 14.63 -0.79
N PRO A 136 -6.68 14.35 -2.03
CA PRO A 136 -6.62 15.29 -3.14
C PRO A 136 -7.41 16.58 -2.86
#